data_AF-A0A3M1VG55-F1
#
_entry.id   AF-A0A3M1VG55-F1
#
_cell.length_a   1.000
_cell.length_b   1.000
_cell.length_c   1.000
_cell.angle_alpha   90.00
_cell.angle_beta   90.00
_cell.angle_gamma   90.00
#
_symmetry.space_group_name_H-M   'P 1'
#
loop_
_entity.id
_entity.type
_entity.pdbx_description
1 polymer ?
#
loop_
_entity_poly.entity_id
_entity_poly.type
_entity_poly.pdbx_seq_one_letter_code
_entity_poly.pdbx_strand_id
1 'polypeptide(L)'
;MRRSLWTDARACGVRHRLGTDGEDRRCFGSAGDEQKVQEMARRERDREDLMRDATGLSPRGQLRLIGCGEPLVAGFGRRGELRVYFSPERMLQWDAEGGLRRAFWDGRLMRTQGDYLAVLTRQRRSNRTELLHRPMSDEEREVFLAEVCRRCGALVEALRAGDARILRVVGADAAAFAERLARHLSVVLERIESGCWLAPPIPTRRR
;
A
#
# COMPACT_ATOMS: atom_id res chain seq x y z
N MET A 1 -17.83 8.65 26.05
CA MET A 1 -17.43 9.97 25.51
C MET A 1 -15.91 10.04 25.42
N ARG A 2 -15.34 10.05 24.21
CA ARG A 2 -13.95 10.49 23.95
C ARG A 2 -14.02 11.50 22.81
N ARG A 3 -13.37 12.65 22.97
CA ARG A 3 -13.48 13.77 22.02
C ARG A 3 -12.56 13.53 20.82
N SER A 4 -13.06 13.81 19.63
CA SER A 4 -12.26 13.76 18.40
C SER A 4 -11.18 14.84 18.45
N LEU A 5 -9.92 14.43 18.33
CA LEU A 5 -8.75 15.28 18.16
C LEU A 5 -8.14 15.01 16.79
N TRP A 6 -8.78 15.55 15.75
CA TRP A 6 -8.26 15.56 14.39
C TRP A 6 -8.35 16.98 13.85
N THR A 7 -7.31 17.77 14.09
CA THR A 7 -7.16 19.11 13.54
C THR A 7 -5.71 19.35 13.13
N ASP A 8 -5.53 20.06 12.02
CA ASP A 8 -4.28 20.47 11.38
C ASP A 8 -3.28 19.40 10.89
N ALA A 9 -3.37 19.14 9.58
CA ALA A 9 -2.27 18.61 8.78
C ALA A 9 -1.81 19.67 7.76
N ARG A 10 -1.01 20.64 8.20
CA ARG A 10 -0.31 21.61 7.33
C ARG A 10 1.18 21.72 7.69
N ALA A 11 2.05 21.00 6.98
CA ALA A 11 3.43 21.38 6.70
C ALA A 11 4.09 20.37 5.75
N CYS A 12 4.35 20.78 4.50
CA CYS A 12 5.32 20.11 3.62
C CYS A 12 6.53 21.03 3.52
N GLY A 13 7.75 20.53 3.77
CA GLY A 13 8.93 21.40 3.90
C GLY A 13 10.24 20.66 4.12
N VAL A 14 10.71 19.92 3.10
CA VAL A 14 12.05 19.32 3.07
C VAL A 14 13.09 20.39 2.70
N ARG A 15 14.29 20.34 3.31
CA ARG A 15 15.49 21.02 2.77
C ARG A 15 16.60 20.00 2.53
N HIS A 16 17.25 20.12 1.38
CA HIS A 16 18.32 19.22 0.93
C HIS A 16 19.65 19.44 1.66
N ARG A 17 20.46 18.39 1.69
CA ARG A 17 21.89 18.39 2.05
C ARG A 17 22.70 18.15 0.78
N LEU A 18 23.81 18.87 0.60
CA LEU A 18 24.81 18.60 -0.45
C LEU A 18 26.04 17.92 0.17
N GLY A 19 26.73 17.07 -0.60
CA GLY A 19 27.96 16.40 -0.19
C GLY A 19 28.53 15.45 -1.25
N THR A 20 29.75 15.76 -1.69
CA THR A 20 30.64 15.04 -2.62
C THR A 20 31.70 14.26 -1.83
N ASP A 21 32.47 13.29 -2.35
CA ASP A 21 32.42 12.45 -3.57
C ASP A 21 33.31 11.20 -3.31
N GLY A 22 33.44 10.24 -4.24
CA GLY A 22 34.44 9.16 -4.08
C GLY A 22 34.40 8.00 -5.08
N GLU A 23 35.54 7.77 -5.73
CA GLU A 23 35.84 6.86 -6.86
C GLU A 23 35.67 5.34 -6.68
N ASP A 24 35.35 4.71 -7.82
CA ASP A 24 35.95 3.52 -8.47
C ASP A 24 36.40 2.28 -7.64
N ARG A 25 35.81 1.12 -8.00
CA ARG A 25 36.59 -0.11 -8.29
C ARG A 25 35.79 -1.17 -9.06
N ARG A 26 36.38 -1.67 -10.15
CA ARG A 26 35.88 -2.79 -10.98
C ARG A 26 36.04 -4.16 -10.31
N CYS A 27 35.05 -5.04 -10.47
CA CYS A 27 35.21 -6.51 -10.40
C CYS A 27 34.25 -7.19 -11.39
N PHE A 28 34.76 -8.08 -12.23
CA PHE A 28 34.00 -8.91 -13.17
C PHE A 28 33.39 -10.14 -12.47
N GLY A 29 32.20 -10.60 -12.91
CA GLY A 29 31.67 -11.89 -12.45
C GLY A 29 30.28 -12.31 -12.96
N SER A 30 30.25 -13.21 -13.95
CA SER A 30 29.16 -14.17 -14.23
C SER A 30 27.73 -13.63 -14.50
N ALA A 31 27.44 -13.30 -15.77
CA ALA A 31 26.14 -12.82 -16.25
C ALA A 31 25.06 -13.92 -16.43
N GLY A 32 24.92 -14.85 -15.48
CA GLY A 32 24.05 -16.05 -15.60
C GLY A 32 22.74 -16.03 -14.81
N ASP A 33 22.75 -15.56 -13.55
CA ASP A 33 21.63 -15.76 -12.60
C ASP A 33 20.97 -14.46 -12.09
N GLU A 34 21.56 -13.30 -12.40
CA GLU A 34 21.05 -12.01 -11.92
C GLU A 34 19.67 -11.64 -12.47
N GLN A 35 19.36 -12.08 -13.70
CA GLN A 35 18.14 -11.68 -14.41
C GLN A 35 16.85 -12.11 -13.70
N LYS A 36 16.86 -13.24 -12.98
CA LYS A 36 15.65 -13.79 -12.33
C LYS A 36 15.36 -13.19 -10.95
N VAL A 37 16.39 -12.78 -10.21
CA VAL A 37 16.21 -12.03 -8.94
C VAL A 37 15.88 -10.56 -9.22
N GLN A 38 16.42 -10.00 -10.30
CA GLN A 38 16.05 -8.66 -10.75
C GLN A 38 14.59 -8.58 -11.19
N GLU A 39 13.98 -9.62 -11.78
CA GLU A 39 12.57 -9.56 -12.23
C GLU A 39 11.54 -9.26 -11.12
N MET A 40 11.78 -9.75 -9.89
CA MET A 40 10.93 -9.47 -8.72
C MET A 40 11.35 -8.21 -7.94
N ALA A 41 12.52 -7.64 -8.21
CA ALA A 41 13.02 -6.42 -7.56
C ALA A 41 12.82 -5.15 -8.42
N ARG A 42 12.83 -5.27 -9.75
CA ARG A 42 12.53 -4.18 -10.70
C ARG A 42 11.10 -3.63 -10.48
N ARG A 43 10.13 -4.50 -10.16
CA ARG A 43 8.72 -4.13 -9.85
C ARG A 43 8.50 -3.38 -8.52
N GLU A 44 9.54 -3.16 -7.71
CA GLU A 44 9.48 -2.28 -6.53
C GLU A 44 9.98 -0.86 -6.80
N ARG A 45 10.58 -0.59 -7.97
CA ARG A 45 10.99 0.77 -8.40
C ARG A 45 10.27 1.27 -9.65
N ASP A 46 9.98 0.41 -10.63
CA ASP A 46 9.40 0.83 -11.92
C ASP A 46 7.84 0.93 -11.91
N ARG A 47 7.23 1.43 -10.83
CA ARG A 47 5.76 1.64 -10.75
C ARG A 47 5.33 3.02 -11.27
N GLU A 48 5.84 3.43 -12.43
CA GLU A 48 5.47 4.71 -13.06
C GLU A 48 4.00 4.77 -13.52
N ASP A 49 3.42 3.63 -13.93
CA ASP A 49 2.00 3.54 -14.30
C ASP A 49 1.25 2.50 -13.46
N LEU A 50 0.79 2.95 -12.29
CA LEU A 50 -0.03 2.17 -11.36
C LEU A 50 -1.33 1.61 -12.00
N MET A 51 -1.89 2.27 -13.02
CA MET A 51 -3.12 1.80 -13.68
C MET A 51 -2.85 0.65 -14.65
N ARG A 52 -1.68 0.65 -15.29
CA ARG A 52 -1.19 -0.44 -16.15
C ARG A 52 -0.75 -1.65 -15.32
N ASP A 53 -0.12 -1.44 -14.17
CA ASP A 53 0.26 -2.52 -13.26
C ASP A 53 -0.94 -3.19 -12.58
N ALA A 54 -2.02 -2.44 -12.36
CA ALA A 54 -3.26 -2.92 -11.73
C ALA A 54 -4.15 -3.83 -12.62
N THR A 55 -3.64 -4.42 -13.72
CA THR A 55 -4.43 -5.25 -14.66
C THR A 55 -5.23 -6.39 -14.00
N GLY A 56 -4.74 -6.96 -12.89
CA GLY A 56 -5.44 -7.99 -12.12
C GLY A 56 -6.66 -7.51 -11.31
N LEU A 57 -7.00 -6.22 -11.37
CA LEU A 57 -8.15 -5.62 -10.67
C LEU A 57 -9.24 -5.23 -11.68
N SER A 58 -10.48 -5.62 -11.37
CA SER A 58 -11.68 -5.24 -12.12
C SER A 58 -12.92 -5.30 -11.20
N PRO A 59 -13.66 -4.20 -11.00
CA PRO A 59 -13.39 -2.88 -11.55
C PRO A 59 -12.16 -2.23 -10.89
N ARG A 60 -11.51 -1.31 -11.63
CA ARG A 60 -10.42 -0.47 -11.13
C ARG A 60 -10.54 0.95 -11.67
N GLY A 61 -10.04 1.92 -10.93
CA GLY A 61 -10.08 3.33 -11.30
C GLY A 61 -8.89 4.12 -10.79
N GLN A 62 -8.61 5.21 -11.50
CA GLN A 62 -7.65 6.24 -11.11
C GLN A 62 -8.42 7.48 -10.67
N LEU A 63 -8.05 8.04 -9.53
CA LEU A 63 -8.76 9.13 -8.88
C LEU A 63 -7.77 10.20 -8.43
N ARG A 64 -8.18 11.46 -8.44
CA ARG A 64 -7.45 12.57 -7.81
C ARG A 64 -8.41 13.31 -6.89
N LEU A 65 -8.04 13.47 -5.63
CA LEU A 65 -8.78 14.32 -4.70
C LEU A 65 -8.51 15.78 -5.01
N ILE A 66 -9.54 16.63 -5.00
CA ILE A 66 -9.38 18.08 -5.17
C ILE A 66 -8.46 18.60 -4.06
N GLY A 67 -7.49 19.46 -4.41
CA GLY A 67 -6.47 19.96 -3.49
C GLY A 67 -5.32 19.01 -3.18
N CYS A 68 -5.33 17.76 -3.68
CA CYS A 68 -4.20 16.83 -3.58
C CYS A 68 -3.54 16.59 -4.95
N GLY A 69 -2.20 16.50 -4.97
CA GLY A 69 -1.42 16.44 -6.21
C GLY A 69 -1.46 15.08 -6.93
N GLU A 70 -0.98 14.04 -6.27
CA GLU A 70 -0.79 12.72 -6.89
C GLU A 70 -2.12 11.97 -7.07
N PRO A 71 -2.36 11.36 -8.25
CA PRO A 71 -3.50 10.50 -8.46
C PRO A 71 -3.27 9.13 -7.80
N LEU A 72 -4.28 8.61 -7.11
CA LEU A 72 -4.29 7.27 -6.53
C LEU A 72 -4.98 6.28 -7.47
N VAL A 73 -4.63 5.00 -7.32
CA VAL A 73 -5.28 3.89 -8.04
C VAL A 73 -5.95 2.96 -7.04
N ALA A 74 -7.22 2.64 -7.28
CA ALA A 74 -7.97 1.70 -6.47
C ALA A 74 -8.63 0.64 -7.35
N GLY A 75 -8.82 -0.57 -6.83
CA GLY A 75 -9.54 -1.60 -7.56
C GLY A 75 -9.77 -2.88 -6.77
N PHE A 76 -10.69 -3.69 -7.27
CA PHE A 76 -11.12 -4.92 -6.64
C PHE A 76 -10.61 -6.13 -7.42
N GLY A 77 -10.07 -7.12 -6.71
CA GLY A 77 -9.73 -8.40 -7.31
C GLY A 77 -10.92 -9.35 -7.42
N ARG A 78 -10.69 -10.51 -8.04
CA ARG A 78 -11.75 -11.49 -8.37
C ARG A 78 -12.48 -12.06 -7.15
N ARG A 79 -11.89 -12.01 -5.96
CA ARG A 79 -12.53 -12.51 -4.72
C ARG A 79 -13.14 -11.38 -3.90
N GLY A 80 -13.26 -10.18 -4.46
CA GLY A 80 -13.72 -8.99 -3.75
C GLY A 80 -12.61 -8.20 -3.06
N GLU A 81 -11.36 -8.67 -3.10
CA GLU A 81 -10.28 -8.09 -2.31
C GLU A 81 -9.92 -6.67 -2.81
N LEU A 82 -9.97 -5.67 -1.92
CA LEU A 82 -9.65 -4.28 -2.26
C LEU A 82 -8.13 -4.05 -2.27
N ARG A 83 -7.64 -3.31 -3.26
CA ARG A 83 -6.29 -2.73 -3.26
C ARG A 83 -6.36 -1.24 -3.55
N VAL A 84 -5.61 -0.45 -2.78
CA VAL A 84 -5.46 0.99 -2.97
C VAL A 84 -3.96 1.34 -2.99
N TYR A 85 -3.54 2.02 -4.04
CA TYR A 85 -2.20 2.55 -4.25
C TYR A 85 -2.29 4.07 -4.12
N PHE A 86 -1.86 4.62 -2.99
CA PHE A 86 -1.80 6.07 -2.76
C PHE A 86 -0.59 6.71 -3.45
N SER A 87 0.46 5.93 -3.69
CA SER A 87 1.65 6.28 -4.47
C SER A 87 2.37 4.98 -4.88
N PRO A 88 3.43 5.03 -5.71
CA PRO A 88 4.29 3.87 -5.98
C PRO A 88 4.76 3.12 -4.73
N GLU A 89 5.06 3.87 -3.66
CA GLU A 89 5.61 3.38 -2.40
C GLU A 89 4.57 3.08 -1.31
N ARG A 90 3.29 3.42 -1.53
CA ARG A 90 2.21 3.23 -0.56
C ARG A 90 1.03 2.48 -1.16
N MET A 91 0.95 1.20 -0.85
CA MET A 91 -0.12 0.29 -1.27
C MET A 91 -0.69 -0.45 -0.07
N LEU A 92 -2.01 -0.54 0.01
CA LEU A 92 -2.74 -1.35 0.97
C LEU A 92 -3.59 -2.39 0.24
N GLN A 93 -3.62 -3.60 0.76
CA GLN A 93 -4.47 -4.70 0.29
C GLN A 93 -5.25 -5.29 1.45
N TRP A 94 -6.57 -5.24 1.35
CA TRP A 94 -7.50 -5.91 2.25
C TRP A 94 -8.05 -7.20 1.61
N ASP A 95 -8.71 -8.05 2.38
CA ASP A 95 -9.57 -9.14 1.88
C ASP A 95 -10.94 -8.58 1.44
N ALA A 96 -11.95 -9.43 1.29
CA ALA A 96 -13.30 -9.00 0.91
C ALA A 96 -14.12 -8.52 2.12
N GLU A 97 -13.66 -8.89 3.31
CA GLU A 97 -14.25 -8.64 4.61
C GLU A 97 -13.70 -7.36 5.26
N GLY A 98 -12.72 -6.69 4.63
CA GLY A 98 -12.08 -5.47 5.10
C GLY A 98 -10.87 -5.67 6.03
N GLY A 99 -10.42 -6.90 6.24
CA GLY A 99 -9.20 -7.22 6.99
C GLY A 99 -7.94 -6.95 6.17
N LEU A 100 -6.92 -6.30 6.74
CA LEU A 100 -5.67 -6.01 6.07
C LEU A 100 -4.87 -7.31 5.86
N ARG A 101 -4.56 -7.61 4.59
CA ARG A 101 -3.72 -8.77 4.20
C ARG A 101 -2.26 -8.40 4.02
N ARG A 102 -2.02 -7.29 3.32
CA ARG A 102 -0.69 -6.82 2.93
C ARG A 102 -0.66 -5.30 2.86
N ALA A 103 0.51 -4.75 3.12
CA ALA A 103 0.81 -3.36 2.83
C ALA A 103 2.22 -3.26 2.25
N PHE A 104 2.45 -2.28 1.38
CA PHE A 104 3.78 -1.76 1.07
C PHE A 104 3.76 -0.30 1.53
N TRP A 105 4.67 0.05 2.44
CA TRP A 105 4.64 1.36 3.09
C TRP A 105 6.06 1.87 3.34
N ASP A 106 6.41 2.99 2.73
CA ASP A 106 7.71 3.66 2.89
C ASP A 106 8.88 2.66 2.76
N GLY A 107 8.86 1.87 1.69
CA GLY A 107 9.86 0.83 1.38
C GLY A 107 9.71 -0.50 2.13
N ARG A 108 8.76 -0.62 3.07
CA ARG A 108 8.55 -1.84 3.88
C ARG A 108 7.42 -2.69 3.31
N LEU A 109 7.71 -3.95 2.98
CA LEU A 109 6.68 -4.94 2.66
C LEU A 109 6.15 -5.58 3.95
N MET A 110 4.83 -5.58 4.12
CA MET A 110 4.16 -6.03 5.34
C MET A 110 3.04 -7.03 5.03
N ARG A 111 2.82 -8.01 5.90
CA ARG A 111 1.89 -9.13 5.68
C ARG A 111 1.27 -9.64 6.97
N THR A 112 -0.05 -9.84 6.99
CA THR A 112 -0.75 -10.46 8.13
C THR A 112 -0.24 -11.88 8.39
N GLN A 113 -0.01 -12.21 9.67
CA GLN A 113 0.13 -13.59 10.17
C GLN A 113 -1.14 -14.06 10.92
N GLY A 114 -2.23 -13.29 10.84
CA GLY A 114 -3.53 -13.54 11.49
C GLY A 114 -3.74 -12.64 12.70
N ASP A 115 -2.83 -12.76 13.66
CA ASP A 115 -2.79 -12.08 14.96
C ASP A 115 -1.92 -10.81 14.95
N TYR A 116 -0.84 -10.78 14.16
CA TYR A 116 0.01 -9.59 13.97
C TYR A 116 0.36 -9.31 12.50
N LEU A 117 0.80 -8.08 12.24
CA LEU A 117 1.38 -7.67 10.97
C LEU A 117 2.91 -7.88 11.00
N ALA A 118 3.43 -8.72 10.11
CA ALA A 118 4.86 -8.96 9.98
C ALA A 118 5.47 -8.03 8.93
N VAL A 119 6.55 -7.34 9.29
CA VAL A 119 7.47 -6.67 8.35
C VAL A 119 8.37 -7.75 7.72
N LEU A 120 8.46 -7.74 6.40
CA LEU A 120 9.22 -8.71 5.61
C LEU A 120 10.52 -8.08 5.10
N THR A 121 11.66 -8.60 5.57
CA THR A 121 12.99 -8.14 5.16
C THR A 121 13.73 -9.25 4.43
N ARG A 122 14.25 -8.98 3.23
CA ARG A 122 15.13 -9.93 2.52
C ARG A 122 16.57 -9.75 2.97
N GLN A 123 17.13 -10.73 3.68
CA GLN A 123 18.55 -10.76 4.00
C GLN A 123 19.29 -11.63 2.98
N ARG A 124 20.17 -11.02 2.17
CA ARG A 124 21.07 -11.77 1.30
C ARG A 124 22.30 -12.21 2.10
N ARG A 125 22.53 -13.52 2.18
CA ARG A 125 23.81 -14.12 2.61
C ARG A 125 24.54 -14.66 1.39
N SER A 126 25.84 -14.94 1.52
CA SER A 126 26.73 -15.37 0.44
C SER A 126 26.27 -16.59 -0.36
N ASN A 127 25.39 -17.44 0.20
CA ASN A 127 24.87 -18.64 -0.46
C ASN A 127 23.32 -18.74 -0.48
N ARG A 128 22.58 -17.79 0.10
CA ARG A 128 21.10 -17.85 0.18
C ARG A 128 20.46 -16.50 0.48
N THR A 129 19.25 -16.28 -0.02
CA THR A 129 18.39 -15.17 0.44
C THR A 129 17.40 -15.70 1.49
N GLU A 130 17.49 -15.19 2.70
CA GLU A 130 16.54 -15.46 3.78
C GLU A 130 15.43 -14.39 3.77
N LEU A 131 14.18 -14.81 3.96
CA LEU A 131 13.07 -13.89 4.21
C LEU A 131 12.82 -13.83 5.71
N LEU A 132 13.28 -12.75 6.34
CA LEU A 132 13.08 -12.51 7.76
C LEU A 132 11.69 -11.89 7.99
N HIS A 133 11.01 -12.40 9.00
CA HIS A 133 9.73 -11.90 9.48
C HIS A 133 9.95 -11.26 10.85
N ARG A 134 9.68 -9.95 10.98
CA ARG A 134 9.66 -9.26 12.27
C ARG A 134 8.23 -8.81 12.59
N PRO A 135 7.65 -9.13 13.75
CA PRO A 135 6.43 -8.49 14.21
C PRO A 135 6.59 -6.96 14.26
N MET A 136 5.62 -6.22 13.74
CA MET A 136 5.49 -4.78 13.95
C MET A 136 5.32 -4.49 15.44
N SER A 137 5.99 -3.46 15.97
CA SER A 137 5.81 -3.05 17.38
C SER A 137 4.45 -2.37 17.60
N ASP A 138 4.03 -2.19 18.85
CA ASP A 138 2.77 -1.53 19.17
C ASP A 138 2.77 -0.05 18.72
N GLU A 139 3.91 0.64 18.84
CA GLU A 139 4.11 2.02 18.40
C GLU A 139 4.14 2.14 16.87
N GLU A 140 4.85 1.23 16.19
CA GLU A 140 4.82 1.16 14.72
C GLU A 140 3.40 0.91 14.20
N ARG A 141 2.63 0.06 14.90
CA ARG A 141 1.23 -0.22 14.58
C ARG A 141 0.35 1.00 14.77
N GLU A 142 0.48 1.71 15.88
CA GLU A 142 -0.32 2.91 16.17
C GLU A 142 -0.09 3.99 15.10
N VAL A 143 1.17 4.31 14.79
CA VAL A 143 1.55 5.27 13.75
C VAL A 143 1.02 4.84 12.37
N PHE A 144 1.18 3.56 12.02
CA PHE A 144 0.68 3.02 10.76
C PHE A 144 -0.85 3.11 10.66
N LEU A 145 -1.59 2.67 11.68
CA LEU A 145 -3.05 2.68 11.68
C LEU A 145 -3.62 4.10 11.68
N ALA A 146 -3.03 5.04 12.42
CA ALA A 146 -3.44 6.44 12.41
C ALA A 146 -3.35 7.03 10.99
N GLU A 147 -2.26 6.77 10.27
CA GLU A 147 -2.05 7.25 8.90
C GLU A 147 -2.94 6.53 7.87
N VAL A 148 -3.21 5.23 8.04
CA VAL A 148 -4.20 4.48 7.24
C VAL A 148 -5.60 5.05 7.43
N CYS A 149 -6.02 5.27 8.67
CA CYS A 149 -7.33 5.87 9.00
C CYS A 149 -7.46 7.28 8.40
N ARG A 150 -6.44 8.13 8.58
CA ARG A 150 -6.43 9.49 8.03
C ARG A 150 -6.62 9.51 6.51
N ARG A 151 -5.91 8.63 5.79
CA ARG A 151 -6.01 8.56 4.31
C ARG A 151 -7.29 7.92 3.81
N CYS A 152 -7.73 6.81 4.44
CA CYS A 152 -8.95 6.13 4.04
C CYS A 152 -10.18 6.98 4.37
N GLY A 153 -10.20 7.67 5.52
CA GLY A 153 -11.23 8.64 5.89
C GLY A 153 -11.29 9.80 4.90
N ALA A 154 -10.17 10.47 4.61
CA ALA A 154 -10.14 11.56 3.62
C ALA A 154 -10.61 11.12 2.22
N LEU A 155 -10.30 9.88 1.81
CA LEU A 155 -10.80 9.31 0.55
C LEU A 155 -12.31 9.01 0.59
N VAL A 156 -12.84 8.47 1.70
CA VAL A 156 -14.28 8.23 1.88
C VAL A 156 -15.07 9.54 1.85
N GLU A 157 -14.62 10.55 2.59
CA GLU A 157 -15.27 11.86 2.63
C GLU A 157 -15.26 12.52 1.25
N ALA A 158 -14.11 12.56 0.56
CA ALA A 158 -14.04 13.14 -0.79
C ALA A 158 -14.87 12.36 -1.83
N LEU A 159 -15.00 11.04 -1.71
CA LEU A 159 -15.89 10.25 -2.57
C LEU A 159 -17.37 10.54 -2.31
N ARG A 160 -17.76 10.81 -1.06
CA ARG A 160 -19.14 11.14 -0.67
C ARG A 160 -19.52 12.58 -1.00
N ALA A 161 -18.59 13.53 -0.82
CA ALA A 161 -18.78 14.94 -1.13
C ALA A 161 -18.73 15.26 -2.64
N GLY A 162 -18.16 14.36 -3.45
CA GLY A 162 -17.93 14.59 -4.88
C GLY A 162 -16.56 15.24 -5.20
N ASP A 163 -15.75 15.51 -4.18
CA ASP A 163 -14.40 16.10 -4.28
C ASP A 163 -13.34 15.11 -4.82
N ALA A 164 -13.72 13.87 -5.14
CA ALA A 164 -12.87 12.88 -5.80
C ALA A 164 -13.09 12.88 -7.32
N ARG A 165 -12.21 13.55 -8.07
CA ARG A 165 -12.25 13.50 -9.54
C ARG A 165 -11.75 12.14 -10.04
N ILE A 166 -12.65 11.34 -10.59
CA ILE A 166 -12.32 10.13 -11.33
C ILE A 166 -11.67 10.52 -12.66
N LEU A 167 -10.46 10.02 -12.91
CA LEU A 167 -9.70 10.26 -14.15
C LEU A 167 -9.93 9.15 -15.18
N ARG A 168 -10.10 7.90 -14.71
CA ARG A 168 -10.30 6.71 -15.54
C ARG A 168 -10.93 5.59 -14.72
N VAL A 169 -11.84 4.81 -15.31
CA VAL A 169 -12.33 3.53 -14.75
C VAL A 169 -12.26 2.45 -15.83
N VAL A 170 -12.09 1.20 -15.40
CA VAL A 170 -12.15 0.00 -16.24
C VAL A 170 -13.02 -1.03 -15.53
N GLY A 171 -14.00 -1.58 -16.24
CA GLY A 171 -14.87 -2.67 -15.75
C GLY A 171 -16.07 -2.25 -14.89
N ALA A 172 -16.38 -0.96 -14.79
CA ALA A 172 -17.59 -0.41 -14.18
C ALA A 172 -17.86 1.01 -14.69
N ASP A 173 -19.07 1.52 -14.42
CA ASP A 173 -19.35 2.96 -14.43
C ASP A 173 -18.58 3.69 -13.31
N ALA A 174 -18.37 4.99 -13.49
CA ALA A 174 -17.62 5.85 -12.58
C ALA A 174 -18.34 6.06 -11.22
N ALA A 175 -19.65 6.34 -11.22
CA ALA A 175 -20.41 6.53 -9.98
C ALA A 175 -20.52 5.21 -9.20
N ALA A 176 -20.84 4.11 -9.90
CA ALA A 176 -20.90 2.78 -9.29
C ALA A 176 -19.54 2.34 -8.70
N PHE A 177 -18.43 2.71 -9.34
CA PHE A 177 -17.09 2.47 -8.82
C PHE A 177 -16.78 3.30 -7.55
N ALA A 178 -17.10 4.60 -7.55
CA ALA A 178 -16.91 5.47 -6.38
C ALA A 178 -17.74 5.01 -5.18
N GLU A 179 -19.02 4.71 -5.38
CA GLU A 179 -19.92 4.26 -4.32
C GLU A 179 -19.41 2.95 -3.69
N ARG A 180 -19.03 1.97 -4.52
CA ARG A 180 -18.44 0.71 -4.06
C ARG A 180 -17.13 0.93 -3.29
N LEU A 181 -16.26 1.83 -3.76
CA LEU A 181 -15.00 2.15 -3.10
C LEU A 181 -15.23 2.80 -1.73
N ALA A 182 -16.10 3.81 -1.65
CA ALA A 182 -16.44 4.49 -0.40
C ALA A 182 -17.06 3.52 0.62
N ARG A 183 -17.98 2.66 0.18
CA ARG A 183 -18.61 1.63 1.02
C ARG A 183 -17.58 0.65 1.61
N HIS A 184 -16.67 0.15 0.77
CA HIS A 184 -15.67 -0.84 1.22
C HIS A 184 -14.60 -0.22 2.15
N LEU A 185 -14.21 1.04 1.90
CA LEU A 185 -13.32 1.78 2.80
C LEU A 185 -13.99 2.14 4.14
N SER A 186 -15.32 2.33 4.17
CA SER A 186 -16.07 2.53 5.41
C SER A 186 -15.97 1.29 6.31
N VAL A 187 -16.19 0.08 5.75
CA VAL A 187 -16.00 -1.20 6.46
C VAL A 187 -14.56 -1.36 6.96
N VAL A 188 -13.55 -0.97 6.18
CA VAL A 188 -12.15 -0.98 6.62
C VAL A 188 -11.94 -0.09 7.86
N LEU A 189 -12.51 1.11 7.89
CA LEU A 189 -12.38 2.04 9.02
C LEU A 189 -13.07 1.49 10.29
N GLU A 190 -14.30 0.98 10.15
CA GLU A 190 -15.06 0.32 11.24
C GLU A 190 -14.29 -0.87 11.84
N ARG A 191 -13.56 -1.62 11.00
CA ARG A 191 -12.71 -2.73 11.45
C ARG A 191 -11.43 -2.30 12.16
N ILE A 192 -10.89 -1.13 11.84
CA ILE A 192 -9.76 -0.53 12.58
C ILE A 192 -10.24 -0.02 13.93
N GLU A 193 -11.40 0.66 13.99
CA GLU A 193 -11.98 1.15 15.24
C GLU A 193 -12.35 0.01 16.20
N SER A 194 -12.91 -1.09 15.68
CA SER A 194 -13.25 -2.29 16.48
C SER A 194 -12.06 -3.20 16.81
N GLY A 195 -10.84 -2.88 16.34
CA GLY A 195 -9.64 -3.70 16.56
C GLY A 195 -9.53 -4.98 15.71
N CYS A 196 -10.58 -5.36 14.98
CA CYS A 196 -10.65 -6.55 14.12
C CYS A 196 -10.09 -6.31 12.70
N TRP A 197 -8.98 -5.58 12.59
CA TRP A 197 -8.47 -5.01 11.33
C TRP A 197 -7.53 -5.92 10.53
N LEU A 198 -7.10 -7.06 11.08
CA LEU A 198 -6.26 -8.02 10.37
C LEU A 198 -7.09 -9.07 9.64
N ALA A 199 -6.64 -9.44 8.44
CA ALA A 199 -7.14 -10.61 7.73
C ALA A 199 -6.53 -11.92 8.29
N PRO A 200 -7.18 -13.08 8.06
CA PRO A 200 -6.64 -14.39 8.39
C PRO A 200 -5.22 -14.63 7.84
N PRO A 201 -4.40 -15.50 8.48
CA PRO A 201 -3.04 -15.78 8.06
C PRO A 201 -2.95 -16.14 6.59
N ILE A 202 -2.01 -15.52 5.86
CA ILE A 202 -1.72 -15.97 4.49
C ILE A 202 -0.92 -17.28 4.58
N PRO A 203 -1.42 -18.41 4.02
CA PRO A 203 -0.74 -19.68 4.14
C PRO A 203 0.71 -19.61 3.62
N THR A 204 1.65 -19.98 4.47
CA THR A 204 3.01 -20.31 4.03
C THR A 204 2.94 -21.63 3.29
N ARG A 205 3.33 -21.62 2.01
CA ARG A 205 3.36 -22.83 1.19
C ARG A 205 4.44 -23.75 1.77
N ARG A 206 4.06 -24.75 2.56
CA ARG A 206 4.95 -25.85 2.91
C ARG A 206 5.39 -26.51 1.60
N ARG A 207 6.70 -26.66 1.43
CA ARG A 207 7.29 -27.51 0.40
C ARG A 207 7.28 -28.95 0.90
#